data_AF-A0A835HKD2-F1
#
_entry.id   AF-A0A835HKD2-F1
#
_cell.length_a   1.000
_cell.length_b   1.000
_cell.length_c   1.000
_cell.angle_alpha   90.00
_cell.angle_beta   90.00
_cell.angle_gamma   90.00
#
_symmetry.space_group_name_H-M   'P 1'
#
loop_
_entity.id
_entity.type
_entity.pdbx_description
1 polymer ?
#
loop_
_entity_poly.entity_id
_entity_poly.type
_entity_poly.pdbx_seq_one_letter_code
_entity_poly.pdbx_strand_id
1 'polypeptide(L)'
;MALIWKSIHFSNILLIILSLWACRAASRTLNEASMLERYEQWMVQYGRVYNDATEKEACFEIFKENVKRIESLNMAGNRTYMLSVNGFADTKPMKSSRQLEMDTKDFAHQQNLYMPLLSDTKMPLQFPLVWTGGRKVQ
;
A
#
# COMPACT_ATOMS: atom_id res chain seq x y z
N MET A 1 26.17 1.40 48.35
CA MET A 1 24.81 0.84 48.29
C MET A 1 23.92 1.54 47.26
N ALA A 2 23.65 2.85 47.35
CA ALA A 2 22.75 3.55 46.42
C ALA A 2 23.22 3.57 44.94
N LEU A 3 24.54 3.61 44.68
CA LEU A 3 25.10 3.58 43.32
C LEU A 3 24.92 2.21 42.63
N ILE A 4 25.06 1.14 43.39
CA ILE A 4 24.88 -0.25 42.92
C ILE A 4 23.42 -0.46 42.53
N TRP A 5 22.49 0.02 43.35
CA TRP A 5 21.06 -0.06 43.06
C TRP A 5 20.68 0.71 41.79
N LYS A 6 21.17 1.95 41.62
CA LYS A 6 20.96 2.73 40.39
C LYS A 6 21.48 1.99 39.16
N SER A 7 22.70 1.44 39.23
CA SER A 7 23.30 0.66 38.15
C SER A 7 22.45 -0.57 37.78
N ILE A 8 21.95 -1.30 38.78
CA ILE A 8 21.07 -2.45 38.58
C ILE A 8 19.74 -2.02 37.93
N HIS A 9 19.11 -0.94 38.39
CA HIS A 9 17.87 -0.45 37.76
C HIS A 9 18.08 0.00 36.32
N PHE A 10 19.15 0.74 36.01
CA PHE A 10 19.49 1.10 34.64
C PHE A 10 19.72 -0.13 33.76
N SER A 11 20.41 -1.15 34.28
CA SER A 11 20.63 -2.40 33.56
C SER A 11 19.32 -3.15 33.26
N ASN A 12 18.40 -3.22 34.23
CA ASN A 12 17.09 -3.85 34.04
C ASN A 12 16.23 -3.09 33.01
N ILE A 13 16.22 -1.75 33.08
CA ILE A 13 15.50 -0.91 32.11
C ILE A 13 16.06 -1.14 30.70
N LEU A 14 17.39 -1.21 30.55
CA LEU A 14 18.03 -1.49 29.27
C LEU A 14 17.62 -2.86 28.71
N LEU A 15 17.61 -3.90 29.55
CA LEU A 15 17.19 -5.24 29.15
C LEU A 15 15.71 -5.27 28.71
N ILE A 16 14.83 -4.56 29.42
CA ILE A 16 13.41 -4.45 29.03
C ILE A 16 13.28 -3.78 27.66
N ILE A 17 13.98 -2.66 27.44
CA ILE A 17 13.95 -1.95 26.16
C ILE A 17 14.45 -2.88 25.03
N LEU A 18 15.60 -3.53 25.21
CA LEU A 18 16.14 -4.46 24.22
C LEU A 18 15.19 -5.62 23.91
N SER A 19 14.55 -6.18 24.94
CA SER A 19 13.57 -7.26 24.76
C SER A 19 12.35 -6.79 23.97
N LEU A 20 11.86 -5.56 24.20
CA LEU A 20 10.73 -4.99 23.46
C LEU A 20 11.08 -4.78 21.98
N TRP A 21 12.29 -4.30 21.68
CA TRP A 21 12.77 -4.16 20.30
C TRP A 21 12.84 -5.52 19.60
N ALA A 22 13.39 -6.54 20.26
CA ALA A 22 13.47 -7.89 19.73
C ALA A 22 12.06 -8.49 19.47
N CYS A 23 11.14 -8.36 20.42
CA CYS A 23 9.75 -8.80 20.27
C CYS A 23 9.06 -8.11 19.09
N ARG A 24 9.27 -6.79 18.93
CA ARG A 24 8.71 -6.02 17.82
C ARG A 24 9.28 -6.43 16.47
N ALA A 25 10.59 -6.71 16.40
CA ALA A 25 11.23 -7.22 15.19
C ALA A 25 10.68 -8.60 14.81
N ALA A 26 10.62 -9.54 15.76
CA ALA A 26 10.06 -10.87 15.55
C ALA A 26 8.58 -10.85 15.17
N SER A 27 7.79 -9.94 15.74
CA SER A 27 6.37 -9.79 15.36
C SER A 27 6.19 -9.35 13.91
N ARG A 28 7.09 -8.49 13.40
CA ARG A 28 7.04 -8.03 12.00
C ARG A 28 7.37 -9.17 11.04
N THR A 29 8.43 -9.93 11.31
CA THR A 29 8.84 -11.05 10.46
C THR A 29 7.77 -12.15 10.43
N LEU A 30 7.13 -12.44 11.57
CA LEU A 30 6.03 -13.40 11.64
C LEU A 30 4.80 -12.94 10.83
N ASN A 31 4.46 -11.65 10.90
CA ASN A 31 3.36 -11.10 10.11
C ASN A 31 3.65 -11.07 8.59
N GLU A 32 4.92 -10.89 8.21
CA GLU A 32 5.34 -10.96 6.81
C GLU A 32 5.31 -12.39 6.28
N ALA A 33 5.82 -13.35 7.07
CA ALA A 33 5.75 -14.77 6.74
C ALA A 33 4.31 -15.27 6.58
N SER A 34 3.40 -14.86 7.48
CA SER A 34 1.98 -15.23 7.36
C SER A 34 1.30 -14.61 6.14
N MET A 35 1.68 -13.38 5.76
CA MET A 35 1.17 -12.75 4.54
C MET A 35 1.69 -13.46 3.27
N LEU A 36 2.95 -13.89 3.28
CA LEU A 36 3.55 -14.66 2.19
C LEU A 36 2.86 -16.02 2.03
N GLU A 37 2.61 -16.74 3.12
CA GLU A 37 1.89 -18.01 3.09
C GLU A 37 0.50 -17.85 2.45
N ARG A 38 -0.26 -16.82 2.84
CA ARG A 38 -1.56 -16.51 2.24
C ARG A 38 -1.46 -16.21 0.75
N TYR A 39 -0.40 -15.54 0.31
CA TYR A 39 -0.16 -15.25 -1.10
C TYR A 39 0.14 -16.52 -1.90
N GLU A 40 0.98 -17.42 -1.36
CA GLU A 40 1.28 -18.70 -2.01
C GLU A 40 0.04 -19.60 -2.11
N GLN A 41 -0.75 -19.69 -1.03
CA GLN A 41 -2.03 -20.41 -1.05
C GLN A 41 -2.99 -19.83 -2.10
N TRP A 42 -3.09 -18.50 -2.17
CA TRP A 42 -3.90 -17.81 -3.16
C TRP A 42 -3.41 -18.08 -4.59
N MET A 43 -2.09 -18.07 -4.82
CA MET A 43 -1.51 -18.39 -6.13
C MET A 43 -1.89 -19.80 -6.57
N VAL A 44 -1.78 -20.78 -5.67
CA VAL A 44 -2.18 -22.17 -5.94
C VAL A 44 -3.67 -22.26 -6.23
N GLN A 45 -4.50 -21.61 -5.42
CA GLN A 45 -5.96 -21.62 -5.57
C GLN A 45 -6.42 -21.06 -6.93
N TYR A 46 -5.76 -20.02 -7.43
CA TYR A 46 -6.14 -19.34 -8.68
C TYR A 46 -5.22 -19.69 -9.87
N GLY A 47 -4.31 -20.65 -9.73
CA GLY A 47 -3.41 -21.08 -10.79
C GLY A 47 -2.48 -19.98 -11.30
N ARG A 48 -1.99 -19.10 -10.42
CA ARG A 48 -1.13 -17.97 -10.78
C ARG A 48 0.33 -18.42 -10.93
N VAL A 49 0.91 -18.10 -12.09
CA VAL A 49 2.32 -18.33 -12.40
C VAL A 49 2.87 -17.03 -12.98
N TYR A 50 3.97 -16.54 -12.40
CA TYR A 50 4.67 -15.33 -12.86
C TYR A 50 5.93 -15.73 -13.62
N ASN A 51 6.32 -14.91 -14.60
CA ASN A 51 7.46 -15.22 -15.46
C ASN A 51 8.79 -14.82 -14.83
N ASP A 52 8.76 -13.80 -13.96
CA ASP A 52 9.95 -13.24 -13.32
C ASP A 52 9.76 -13.06 -11.81
N ALA A 53 10.88 -13.09 -11.08
CA ALA A 53 10.92 -12.83 -9.64
C ALA A 53 10.53 -11.37 -9.32
N THR A 54 10.96 -10.41 -10.14
CA THR A 54 10.61 -8.99 -9.97
C THR A 54 9.10 -8.78 -10.14
N GLU A 55 8.50 -9.43 -11.15
CA GLU A 55 7.06 -9.41 -11.38
C GLU A 55 6.32 -10.03 -10.19
N LYS A 56 6.78 -11.18 -9.69
CA LYS A 56 6.19 -11.87 -8.53
C LYS A 56 6.24 -10.99 -7.28
N GLU A 57 7.35 -10.30 -7.02
CA GLU A 57 7.52 -9.40 -5.88
C GLU A 57 6.60 -8.18 -5.99
N ALA A 58 6.53 -7.54 -7.17
CA ALA A 58 5.62 -6.43 -7.40
C ALA A 58 4.14 -6.83 -7.22
N CYS A 59 3.76 -8.01 -7.71
CA CYS A 59 2.42 -8.56 -7.53
C CYS A 59 2.13 -8.90 -6.06
N PHE A 60 3.13 -9.39 -5.32
CA PHE A 60 3.00 -9.64 -3.88
C PHE A 60 2.74 -8.36 -3.08
N GLU A 61 3.43 -7.27 -3.41
CA GLU A 61 3.18 -5.96 -2.77
C GLU A 61 1.73 -5.49 -3.02
N ILE A 62 1.25 -5.61 -4.26
CA ILE A 62 -0.13 -5.26 -4.62
C ILE A 62 -1.13 -6.16 -3.87
N PHE A 63 -0.85 -7.47 -3.80
CA PHE A 63 -1.65 -8.43 -3.04
C PHE A 63 -1.76 -8.04 -1.57
N LYS A 64 -0.64 -7.72 -0.93
CA LYS A 64 -0.57 -7.28 0.47
C LYS A 64 -1.39 -6.02 0.71
N GLU A 65 -1.31 -5.02 -0.18
CA GLU A 65 -2.14 -3.81 -0.10
C GLU A 65 -3.63 -4.12 -0.22
N ASN A 66 -4.00 -4.97 -1.18
CA ASN A 66 -5.40 -5.34 -1.41
C ASN A 66 -6.00 -6.13 -0.24
N VAL A 67 -5.25 -7.07 0.34
CA VAL A 67 -5.67 -7.84 1.53
C VAL A 67 -5.90 -6.90 2.72
N LYS A 68 -4.95 -6.00 3.00
CA LYS A 68 -5.09 -5.00 4.07
C LYS A 68 -6.31 -4.09 3.86
N ARG A 69 -6.59 -3.72 2.62
CA ARG A 69 -7.77 -2.93 2.26
C ARG A 69 -9.07 -3.70 2.48
N ILE A 70 -9.11 -4.98 2.12
CA ILE A 70 -10.27 -5.84 2.37
C ILE A 70 -10.53 -5.95 3.88
N GLU A 71 -9.49 -6.23 4.65
CA GLU A 71 -9.57 -6.37 6.11
C GLU A 71 -10.02 -5.07 6.79
N SER A 72 -9.47 -3.93 6.39
CA SER A 72 -9.87 -2.63 6.96
C SER A 72 -11.33 -2.27 6.63
N LEU A 73 -11.79 -2.59 5.41
CA LEU A 73 -13.17 -2.36 5.01
C LEU A 73 -14.16 -3.27 5.74
N ASN A 74 -13.79 -4.53 5.97
CA ASN A 74 -14.60 -5.47 6.73
C ASN A 74 -14.65 -5.08 8.22
N MET A 75 -13.53 -4.61 8.80
CA MET A 75 -13.47 -4.18 10.19
C MET A 75 -14.24 -2.87 10.45
N ALA A 76 -14.29 -1.96 9.47
CA ALA A 76 -15.00 -0.70 9.61
C ALA A 76 -16.53 -0.85 9.79
N GLY A 77 -17.11 -2.02 9.49
CA GLY A 77 -18.52 -2.35 9.75
C GLY A 77 -19.56 -1.51 9.00
N ASN A 78 -19.15 -0.53 8.21
CA ASN A 78 -20.02 0.43 7.53
C ASN A 78 -20.59 -0.11 6.20
N ARG A 79 -20.60 -1.43 6.00
CA ARG A 79 -21.04 -2.07 4.76
C ARG A 79 -21.89 -3.30 5.07
N THR A 80 -22.91 -3.52 4.26
CA THR A 80 -23.82 -4.67 4.36
C THR A 80 -23.26 -5.96 3.72
N TYR A 81 -22.05 -5.89 3.16
CA TYR A 81 -21.39 -7.00 2.49
C TYR A 81 -19.94 -7.13 2.96
N MET A 82 -19.45 -8.36 2.93
CA MET A 82 -18.08 -8.69 3.27
C MET A 82 -17.25 -8.85 2.01
N LEU A 83 -16.07 -8.25 2.00
CA LEU A 83 -15.09 -8.44 0.93
C LEU A 83 -14.22 -9.66 1.23
N SER A 84 -13.91 -10.45 0.22
CA SER A 84 -12.98 -11.56 0.29
C SER A 84 -11.85 -11.37 -0.72
N VAL A 85 -10.71 -12.01 -0.44
CA VAL A 85 -9.63 -12.13 -1.42
C VAL A 85 -10.16 -12.91 -2.62
N ASN A 86 -9.91 -12.41 -3.83
CA ASN A 86 -10.39 -13.00 -5.08
C ASN A 86 -9.24 -13.13 -6.09
N GLY A 87 -9.50 -13.68 -7.28
CA GLY A 87 -8.47 -13.86 -8.32
C GLY A 87 -7.83 -12.57 -8.85
N PHE A 88 -8.33 -11.39 -8.51
CA PHE A 88 -7.77 -10.09 -8.91
C PHE A 88 -6.98 -9.41 -7.78
N ALA A 89 -6.63 -10.16 -6.73
CA ALA A 89 -5.95 -9.60 -5.57
C ALA A 89 -4.55 -9.05 -5.87
N ASP A 90 -3.89 -9.48 -6.95
CA ASP A 90 -2.59 -8.97 -7.43
C ASP A 90 -2.71 -7.82 -8.43
N THR A 91 -3.93 -7.37 -8.75
CA THR A 91 -4.16 -6.27 -9.69
C THR A 91 -4.15 -4.94 -8.95
N LYS A 92 -3.58 -3.89 -9.58
CA LYS A 92 -3.49 -2.54 -9.00
C LYS A 92 -4.83 -2.15 -8.37
N PRO A 93 -4.86 -1.72 -7.10
CA PRO A 93 -6.09 -1.35 -6.44
C PRO A 93 -6.76 -0.26 -7.26
N MET A 94 -7.96 -0.54 -7.79
CA MET A 94 -8.83 0.48 -8.35
C MET A 94 -8.99 1.55 -7.26
N LYS A 95 -8.37 2.72 -7.45
CA LYS A 95 -8.51 3.84 -6.52
C LYS A 95 -9.99 4.22 -6.56
N SER A 96 -10.64 4.24 -5.40
CA SER A 96 -12.03 4.65 -5.33
C SER A 96 -12.17 6.09 -5.84
N SER A 97 -13.31 6.44 -6.43
CA SER A 97 -13.56 7.80 -6.93
C SER A 97 -13.31 8.86 -5.86
N ARG A 98 -13.57 8.57 -4.58
CA ARG A 98 -13.25 9.45 -3.45
C ARG A 98 -11.74 9.64 -3.23
N GLN A 99 -10.95 8.58 -3.38
CA GLN A 99 -9.49 8.65 -3.26
C GLN A 99 -8.86 9.36 -4.46
N LEU A 100 -9.38 9.10 -5.66
CA LEU A 100 -8.97 9.85 -6.86
C LEU A 100 -9.32 11.33 -6.71
N GLU A 101 -10.49 11.65 -6.15
CA GLU A 101 -10.90 13.03 -5.94
C GLU A 101 -10.00 13.75 -4.92
N MET A 102 -9.61 13.08 -3.83
CA MET A 102 -8.65 13.60 -2.85
C MET A 102 -7.26 13.78 -3.46
N ASP A 103 -6.73 12.76 -4.15
CA ASP A 103 -5.44 12.84 -4.84
C ASP A 103 -5.42 13.94 -5.90
N THR A 104 -6.53 14.15 -6.63
CA THR A 104 -6.65 15.24 -7.63
C THR A 104 -6.77 16.61 -6.98
N LYS A 105 -7.41 16.73 -5.81
CA LYS A 105 -7.48 17.97 -5.04
C LYS A 105 -6.12 18.34 -4.46
N ASP A 106 -5.37 17.35 -3.98
CA ASP A 106 -4.00 17.54 -3.50
C ASP A 106 -3.05 17.89 -4.65
N PHE A 107 -3.18 17.22 -5.80
CA PHE A 107 -2.43 17.60 -7.02
C PHE A 107 -2.79 19.01 -7.49
N ALA A 108 -4.07 19.38 -7.50
CA ALA A 108 -4.53 20.71 -7.88
C ALA A 108 -4.10 21.77 -6.88
N HIS A 109 -4.06 21.46 -5.59
CA HIS A 109 -3.54 22.34 -4.54
C HIS A 109 -2.04 22.56 -4.70
N GLN A 110 -1.30 21.48 -4.97
CA GLN A 110 0.14 21.53 -5.23
C GLN A 110 0.43 22.29 -6.53
N GLN A 111 -0.32 22.05 -7.60
CA GLN A 111 -0.19 22.77 -8.87
C GLN A 111 -0.56 24.25 -8.72
N ASN A 112 -1.60 24.59 -7.96
CA ASN A 112 -1.97 25.97 -7.63
C ASN A 112 -0.94 26.68 -6.73
N LEU A 113 -0.14 25.94 -5.96
CA LEU A 113 1.00 26.48 -5.21
C LEU A 113 2.18 26.84 -6.13
N TYR A 114 2.31 26.17 -7.29
CA TYR A 114 3.33 26.45 -8.31
C TYR A 114 2.85 27.39 -9.44
N MET A 115 1.54 27.57 -9.62
CA MET A 115 0.94 28.41 -10.66
C MET A 115 1.02 29.95 -10.49
N PRO A 116 1.48 30.57 -9.37
CA PRO A 116 1.72 32.01 -9.37
C PRO A 116 2.99 32.43 -10.13
N LEU A 117 3.89 31.50 -10.48
CA LEU A 117 5.20 31.79 -11.10
C LEU A 117 5.22 31.64 -12.64
N LEU A 118 4.11 31.26 -13.27
CA LEU A 118 4.01 31.08 -14.72
C LEU A 118 2.92 31.94 -15.39
N SER A 119 2.38 32.94 -14.69
CA SER A 119 1.30 33.81 -15.21
C SER A 119 1.68 34.68 -16.41
N ASP A 120 2.97 34.77 -16.77
CA ASP A 120 3.45 35.64 -17.85
C ASP A 120 3.74 34.91 -19.17
N THR A 121 3.54 33.60 -19.25
CA THR A 121 3.65 32.88 -20.53
C THR A 121 2.30 32.37 -21.00
N LYS A 122 1.71 33.08 -21.96
CA LYS A 122 0.65 32.54 -22.81
C LYS A 122 1.17 31.27 -23.51
N MET A 123 0.79 30.10 -23.00
CA MET A 123 0.90 28.85 -23.76
C MET A 123 -0.47 28.16 -23.77
N PRO A 124 -0.99 27.75 -24.94
CA PRO A 124 -2.28 27.08 -25.04
C PRO A 124 -2.25 25.72 -24.34
N LEU A 125 -3.28 25.43 -23.55
CA LEU A 125 -3.53 24.12 -22.98
C LEU A 125 -3.73 23.10 -24.11
N GLN A 126 -2.70 22.31 -24.37
CA GLN A 126 -2.79 21.12 -25.21
C GLN A 126 -2.40 19.91 -24.35
N PHE A 127 -3.38 19.37 -23.63
CA PHE A 127 -3.26 18.02 -23.08
C PHE A 127 -3.60 17.00 -24.17
N PRO A 128 -2.78 15.96 -24.42
CA PRO A 128 -3.12 14.93 -25.40
C PRO A 128 -4.11 13.94 -24.79
N LEU A 129 -5.35 13.98 -25.27
CA LEU A 129 -6.25 12.82 -25.28
C LEU A 129 -5.65 11.81 -26.27
N VAL A 130 -5.04 10.74 -25.77
CA VAL A 130 -4.58 9.62 -26.59
C VAL A 130 -5.79 8.94 -27.23
N TRP A 131 -5.83 9.04 -28.55
CA TRP A 131 -6.77 8.45 -29.48
C TRP A 131 -6.39 6.98 -29.73
N THR A 132 -7.32 6.03 -29.60
CA THR A 132 -7.13 4.69 -30.18
C THR A 132 -8.26 4.39 -31.17
N GLY A 133 -7.90 4.44 -32.45
CA GLY A 133 -8.40 3.53 -33.48
C GLY A 133 -9.83 3.73 -33.97
N GLY A 134 -10.01 4.65 -34.92
CA GLY A 134 -11.10 4.56 -35.89
C GLY A 134 -10.89 3.42 -36.89
N ARG A 135 -11.96 2.69 -37.20
CA ARG A 135 -12.16 2.07 -38.52
C ARG A 135 -13.60 2.33 -38.94
N LYS A 136 -13.79 3.26 -39.88
CA LYS A 136 -14.97 3.27 -40.76
C LYS A 136 -14.78 2.17 -41.78
N VAL A 137 -15.81 1.37 -42.02
CA VAL A 137 -15.98 0.67 -43.29
C VAL A 137 -17.44 0.84 -43.70
N GLN A 138 -17.58 1.56 -44.81
CA GLN A 138 -18.71 1.80 -45.73
C GLN A 138 -20.14 1.89 -45.18
#